data_AF-A0A936C949-F1
#
_entry.id   AF-A0A936C949-F1
#
_cell.length_a   1.000
_cell.length_b   1.000
_cell.length_c   1.000
_cell.angle_alpha   90.00
_cell.angle_beta   90.00
_cell.angle_gamma   90.00
#
_symmetry.space_group_name_H-M   'P 1'
#
loop_
_entity.id
_entity.type
_entity.pdbx_description
1 polymer ?
#
loop_
_entity_poly.entity_id
_entity_poly.type
_entity_poly.pdbx_seq_one_letter_code
_entity_poly.pdbx_strand_id
1 'polypeptide(L)'
;MRELLGQSLGQVAESAGIAKSYLARLERGEVPNPGIATLGAVVQALGTGLAELFAPTTSSHLRPRWSATVDPLELEWLRPQLPATLRTFLQELEKLEGHVPADVVRSLGMVQVRGRRPAEVDDWRFLYLAMVRSVR
;
A
#
# COMPACT_ATOMS: atom_id res chain seq x y z
N MET A 1 0.43 -1.98 -15.84
CA MET A 1 -0.73 -1.07 -16.02
C MET A 1 -1.34 -1.23 -17.41
N ARG A 2 -0.61 -0.92 -18.50
CA ARG A 2 -1.07 -1.11 -19.89
C ARG A 2 -1.76 -2.46 -20.15
N GLU A 3 -1.10 -3.56 -19.74
CA GLU A 3 -1.62 -4.92 -19.96
C GLU A 3 -2.93 -5.19 -19.21
N LEU A 4 -3.10 -4.60 -18.02
CA LEU A 4 -4.35 -4.68 -17.26
C LEU A 4 -5.51 -3.96 -17.96
N LEU A 5 -5.19 -2.92 -18.74
CA LEU A 5 -6.12 -2.15 -19.55
C LEU A 5 -6.34 -2.76 -20.95
N GLY A 6 -5.73 -3.92 -21.24
CA GLY A 6 -5.84 -4.59 -22.54
C GLY A 6 -5.17 -3.83 -23.70
N GLN A 7 -4.35 -2.82 -23.42
CA GLN A 7 -3.70 -2.01 -24.44
C GLN A 7 -2.39 -2.63 -24.89
N SER A 8 -2.09 -2.56 -26.19
CA SER A 8 -0.79 -2.98 -26.72
C SER A 8 0.26 -1.88 -26.54
N LEU A 9 1.53 -2.28 -26.47
CA LEU A 9 2.66 -1.34 -26.38
C LEU A 9 2.66 -0.31 -27.53
N GLY A 10 2.22 -0.71 -28.72
CA GLY A 10 2.13 0.18 -29.88
C GLY A 10 1.06 1.26 -29.71
N GLN A 11 -0.14 0.88 -29.27
CA GLN A 11 -1.26 1.80 -29.06
C GLN A 11 -0.92 2.89 -28.04
N VAL A 12 -0.30 2.52 -26.91
CA VAL A 12 0.08 3.49 -25.87
C VAL A 12 1.21 4.39 -26.36
N ALA A 13 2.22 3.84 -27.04
CA ALA A 13 3.34 4.62 -27.55
C ALA A 13 2.88 5.67 -28.58
N GLU A 14 2.00 5.27 -29.50
CA GLU A 14 1.40 6.16 -30.49
C GLU A 14 0.57 7.26 -29.83
N SER A 15 -0.33 6.89 -28.92
CA SER A 15 -1.17 7.87 -28.20
C SER A 15 -0.36 8.82 -27.30
N ALA A 16 0.77 8.36 -26.76
CA ALA A 16 1.65 9.19 -25.94
C ALA A 16 2.69 9.98 -26.75
N GLY A 17 2.75 9.80 -28.08
CA GLY A 17 3.70 10.49 -28.95
C GLY A 17 5.17 10.11 -28.69
N ILE A 18 5.45 8.88 -28.25
CA ILE A 18 6.80 8.40 -27.95
C ILE A 18 7.16 7.15 -28.76
N ALA A 19 8.46 6.87 -28.88
CA ALA A 19 8.90 5.66 -29.57
C ALA A 19 8.47 4.40 -28.79
N LYS A 20 7.94 3.39 -29.51
CA LYS A 20 7.58 2.08 -28.94
C LYS A 20 8.74 1.44 -28.16
N SER A 21 9.96 1.55 -28.67
CA SER A 21 11.18 1.06 -28.00
C SER A 21 11.48 1.82 -26.72
N TYR A 22 11.22 3.14 -26.67
CA TYR A 22 11.38 3.95 -25.47
C TYR A 22 10.36 3.56 -24.40
N LEU A 23 9.09 3.40 -24.76
CA LEU A 23 8.06 2.90 -23.83
C LEU A 23 8.42 1.52 -23.28
N ALA A 24 8.95 0.61 -24.12
CA ALA A 24 9.39 -0.71 -23.67
C ALA A 24 10.51 -0.63 -22.62
N ARG A 25 11.50 0.26 -22.83
CA ARG A 25 12.59 0.50 -21.88
C ARG A 25 12.08 1.14 -20.59
N LEU A 26 11.11 2.05 -20.70
CA LEU A 26 10.45 2.69 -19.57
C LEU A 26 9.73 1.66 -18.70
N GLU A 27 8.94 0.75 -19.29
CA GLU A 27 8.25 -0.33 -18.58
C GLU A 27 9.21 -1.30 -17.88
N ARG A 28 10.44 -1.48 -18.41
CA ARG A 28 11.49 -2.32 -17.80
C ARG A 28 12.37 -1.59 -16.77
N GLY A 29 12.15 -0.30 -16.53
CA GLY A 29 12.99 0.49 -15.61
C GLY A 29 14.39 0.81 -16.16
N GLU A 30 14.62 0.67 -17.47
CA GLU A 30 15.91 0.96 -18.13
C GLU A 30 16.06 2.46 -18.48
N VAL A 31 15.08 3.28 -18.10
CA VAL A 31 15.10 4.73 -18.21
C VAL A 31 15.17 5.28 -16.78
N PRO A 32 16.36 5.69 -16.30
CA PRO A 32 16.58 5.99 -14.89
C PRO A 32 15.92 7.30 -14.43
N ASN A 33 15.66 8.23 -15.35
CA ASN A 33 15.02 9.51 -15.02
C ASN A 33 14.17 10.04 -16.20
N PRO A 34 12.98 9.46 -16.43
CA PRO A 34 12.07 9.95 -17.45
C PRO A 34 11.54 11.35 -17.08
N GLY A 35 11.46 12.24 -18.06
CA GLY A 35 10.95 13.60 -17.83
C GLY A 35 9.47 13.60 -17.42
N ILE A 36 9.08 14.56 -16.58
CA ILE A 36 7.69 14.67 -16.09
C ILE A 36 6.66 14.82 -17.21
N ALA A 37 7.03 15.51 -18.30
CA ALA A 37 6.18 15.65 -19.49
C ALA A 37 5.98 14.29 -20.20
N THR A 38 7.03 13.47 -20.27
CA THR A 38 6.97 12.11 -20.83
C THR A 38 6.08 11.21 -19.98
N LEU A 39 6.24 11.24 -18.66
CA LEU A 39 5.38 10.50 -17.74
C LEU A 39 3.91 10.96 -17.87
N GLY A 40 3.69 12.28 -17.96
CA GLY A 40 2.37 12.88 -18.18
C GLY A 40 1.69 12.39 -19.45
N ALA A 41 2.41 12.37 -20.58
CA ALA A 41 1.88 11.88 -21.85
C ALA A 41 1.52 10.38 -21.78
N VAL A 42 2.34 9.57 -21.12
CA VAL A 42 2.06 8.13 -20.95
C VAL A 42 0.84 7.90 -20.08
N VAL A 43 0.70 8.56 -18.92
CA VAL A 43 -0.49 8.37 -18.06
C VAL A 43 -1.77 8.88 -18.72
N GLN A 44 -1.71 9.97 -19.50
CA GLN A 44 -2.85 10.43 -20.29
C GLN A 44 -3.27 9.40 -21.35
N ALA A 45 -2.32 8.80 -22.07
CA ALA A 45 -2.60 7.73 -23.04
C ALA A 45 -3.21 6.47 -22.40
N LEU A 46 -2.85 6.18 -21.15
CA LEU A 46 -3.41 5.11 -20.34
C LEU A 46 -4.77 5.46 -19.71
N GLY A 47 -5.24 6.71 -19.83
CA GLY A 47 -6.48 7.18 -19.18
C GLY A 47 -6.38 7.27 -17.66
N THR A 48 -5.18 7.44 -17.11
CA THR A 48 -4.92 7.53 -15.67
C THR A 48 -4.25 8.86 -15.29
N GLY A 49 -4.09 9.11 -13.99
CA GLY A 49 -3.38 10.25 -13.43
C GLY A 49 -1.94 9.92 -13.05
N LEU A 50 -1.10 10.95 -13.00
CA LEU A 50 0.30 10.80 -12.55
C LEU A 50 0.39 10.25 -11.12
N ALA A 51 -0.58 10.57 -10.27
CA ALA A 51 -0.68 10.03 -8.92
C ALA A 51 -0.79 8.50 -8.89
N GLU A 52 -1.38 7.84 -9.89
CA GLU A 52 -1.45 6.38 -9.94
C GLU A 52 -0.13 5.71 -10.30
N LEU A 53 0.78 6.42 -10.98
CA LEU A 53 2.14 5.93 -11.25
C LEU A 53 2.96 5.80 -9.95
N PHE A 54 2.75 6.74 -9.04
CA PHE A 54 3.43 6.83 -7.74
C PHE A 54 2.58 6.32 -6.59
N ALA A 55 1.33 5.96 -6.88
CA ALA A 55 0.54 5.22 -5.93
C ALA A 55 1.40 4.02 -5.56
N PRO A 56 1.51 3.70 -4.26
CA PRO A 56 1.89 2.36 -3.83
C PRO A 56 1.31 1.38 -4.86
N THR A 57 2.10 0.49 -5.46
CA THR A 57 1.58 -0.57 -6.36
C THR A 57 0.77 -1.55 -5.52
N THR A 58 -0.35 -0.97 -5.14
CA THR A 58 -1.48 -1.30 -4.36
C THR A 58 -2.23 -2.45 -4.95
N SER A 59 -1.59 -3.61 -5.03
CA SER A 59 -2.30 -4.83 -4.77
C SER A 59 -3.25 -4.75 -3.53
N SER A 60 -3.21 -3.73 -2.64
CA SER A 60 -4.15 -3.42 -1.54
C SER A 60 -5.61 -3.51 -1.93
N HIS A 61 -6.01 -3.04 -3.12
CA HIS A 61 -7.44 -3.04 -3.47
C HIS A 61 -7.91 -4.40 -4.00
N LEU A 62 -6.98 -5.30 -4.36
CA LEU A 62 -7.26 -6.67 -4.82
C LEU A 62 -6.75 -7.75 -3.85
N ARG A 63 -6.06 -7.39 -2.76
CA ARG A 63 -5.69 -8.33 -1.71
C ARG A 63 -6.96 -8.69 -0.95
N PRO A 64 -7.31 -9.97 -0.81
CA PRO A 64 -8.33 -10.38 0.14
C PRO A 64 -8.02 -9.73 1.49
N ARG A 65 -9.06 -9.37 2.26
CA ARG A 65 -8.94 -8.77 3.59
C ARG A 65 -8.05 -9.58 4.57
N TRP A 66 -7.68 -10.80 4.19
CA TRP A 66 -6.81 -11.75 4.87
C TRP A 66 -5.52 -12.09 4.09
N SER A 67 -4.93 -11.20 3.26
CA SER A 67 -3.62 -11.52 2.68
C SER A 67 -2.58 -11.73 3.80
N ALA A 68 -2.19 -12.99 4.00
CA ALA A 68 -1.31 -13.46 5.07
C ALA A 68 0.10 -12.85 4.99
N THR A 69 0.50 -12.35 3.81
CA THR A 69 1.70 -11.55 3.64
C THR A 69 1.34 -10.08 3.64
N VAL A 70 1.75 -9.39 4.68
CA VAL A 70 1.75 -7.93 4.78
C VAL A 70 3.05 -7.43 4.16
N ASP A 71 2.98 -6.53 3.18
CA ASP A 71 4.19 -5.90 2.65
C ASP A 71 4.81 -5.01 3.76
N PRO A 72 6.08 -5.21 4.14
CA PRO A 72 6.75 -4.36 5.13
C PRO A 72 6.70 -2.86 4.79
N LEU A 73 6.74 -2.50 3.51
CA LEU A 73 6.69 -1.10 3.07
C LEU A 73 5.29 -0.49 3.23
N GLU A 74 4.23 -1.28 3.07
CA GLU A 74 2.85 -0.82 3.36
C GLU A 74 2.70 -0.42 4.83
N LEU A 75 3.35 -1.16 5.75
CA LEU A 75 3.28 -0.84 7.17
C LEU A 75 4.00 0.43 7.54
N GLU A 76 5.15 0.70 6.91
CA GLU A 76 5.89 1.95 7.07
C GLU A 76 4.96 3.15 6.78
N TRP A 77 4.11 3.04 5.75
CA TRP A 77 3.16 4.09 5.37
C TRP A 77 1.85 4.10 6.18
N LEU A 78 1.44 2.94 6.71
CA LEU A 78 0.24 2.84 7.55
C LEU A 78 0.47 3.43 8.94
N ARG A 79 1.64 3.15 9.55
CA ARG A 79 1.94 3.52 10.95
C ARG A 79 1.68 5.00 11.25
N PRO A 80 2.08 5.98 10.41
CA PRO A 80 1.79 7.40 10.65
C PRO A 80 0.29 7.74 10.73
N GLN A 81 -0.57 6.95 10.10
CA GLN A 81 -2.03 7.17 10.02
C GLN A 81 -2.81 6.50 11.15
N LEU A 82 -2.14 5.67 11.96
CA LEU A 82 -2.76 5.01 13.10
C LEU A 82 -3.06 6.02 14.23
N PRO A 83 -4.11 5.76 15.03
CA PRO A 83 -4.36 6.52 16.26
C PRO A 83 -3.12 6.58 17.14
N ALA A 84 -2.90 7.72 17.80
CA ALA A 84 -1.76 7.90 18.69
C ALA A 84 -1.71 6.82 19.78
N THR A 85 -2.87 6.47 20.37
CA THR A 85 -2.99 5.45 21.41
C THR A 85 -2.63 4.04 20.93
N LEU A 86 -3.00 3.70 19.69
CA LEU A 86 -2.58 2.43 19.09
C LEU A 86 -1.07 2.43 18.82
N ARG A 87 -0.49 3.52 18.33
CA ARG A 87 0.96 3.61 18.12
C ARG A 87 1.73 3.43 19.42
N THR A 88 1.29 4.07 20.49
CA THR A 88 1.89 3.91 21.82
C THR A 88 1.83 2.45 22.27
N PHE A 89 0.67 1.80 22.16
CA PHE A 89 0.55 0.38 22.47
C PHE A 89 1.51 -0.50 21.65
N LEU A 90 1.58 -0.29 20.33
CA LEU A 90 2.47 -1.08 19.45
C LEU A 90 3.95 -0.90 19.81
N GLN A 91 4.36 0.31 20.19
CA GLN A 91 5.72 0.58 20.68
C GLN A 91 6.02 -0.11 22.01
N GLU A 92 5.05 -0.17 22.93
CA GLU A 92 5.19 -0.94 24.18
C GLU A 92 5.30 -2.44 23.89
N LEU A 93 4.50 -2.96 22.98
CA LEU A 93 4.51 -4.37 22.61
C LEU A 93 5.82 -4.76 21.92
N GLU A 94 6.32 -3.93 21.00
CA GLU A 94 7.65 -4.10 20.37
C GLU A 94 8.79 -4.14 21.41
N LYS A 95 8.73 -3.32 22.47
CA LYS A 95 9.73 -3.37 23.54
C LYS A 95 9.70 -4.68 24.33
N LEU A 96 8.53 -5.31 24.44
CA LEU A 96 8.34 -6.55 25.21
C LEU A 96 8.64 -7.80 24.37
N GLU A 97 8.17 -7.83 23.12
CA GLU A 97 8.22 -9.00 22.23
C GLU A 97 9.30 -8.89 21.14
N GLY A 98 9.99 -7.75 21.04
CA GLY A 98 11.03 -7.46 20.05
C GLY A 98 10.48 -7.05 18.69
N HIS A 99 9.50 -7.79 18.16
CA HIS A 99 8.84 -7.48 16.89
C HIS A 99 7.35 -7.80 16.94
N VAL A 100 6.52 -6.85 16.52
CA VAL A 100 5.08 -7.07 16.37
C VAL A 100 4.78 -7.50 14.94
N PRO A 101 4.15 -8.68 14.74
CA PRO A 101 3.80 -9.17 13.42
C PRO A 101 2.94 -8.18 12.64
N ALA A 102 3.18 -8.18 11.35
CA ALA A 102 2.66 -7.18 10.45
C ALA A 102 1.12 -7.24 10.28
N ASP A 103 0.57 -8.44 10.38
CA ASP A 103 -0.85 -8.75 10.35
C ASP A 103 -1.57 -8.28 11.62
N VAL A 104 -0.88 -8.32 12.78
CA VAL A 104 -1.39 -7.79 14.05
C VAL A 104 -1.56 -6.27 13.97
N VAL A 105 -0.52 -5.56 13.49
CA VAL A 105 -0.56 -4.10 13.31
C VAL A 105 -1.72 -3.69 12.41
N ARG A 106 -1.89 -4.39 11.29
CA ARG A 106 -2.98 -4.11 10.34
C ARG A 106 -4.34 -4.41 10.97
N SER A 107 -4.50 -5.56 11.61
CA SER A 107 -5.76 -5.99 12.21
C SER A 107 -6.24 -4.98 13.25
N LEU A 108 -5.36 -4.59 14.18
CA LEU A 108 -5.66 -3.56 15.18
C LEU A 108 -5.95 -2.19 14.53
N GLY A 109 -5.21 -1.83 13.48
CA GLY A 109 -5.44 -0.58 12.74
C GLY A 109 -6.83 -0.45 12.10
N MET A 110 -7.47 -1.59 11.77
CA MET A 110 -8.83 -1.62 11.23
C MET A 110 -9.93 -1.62 12.30
N VAL A 111 -9.61 -1.83 13.58
CA VAL A 111 -10.63 -1.99 14.62
C VAL A 111 -11.41 -0.70 14.83
N GLN A 112 -12.73 -0.85 14.79
CA GLN A 112 -13.70 0.14 15.26
C GLN A 112 -14.75 -0.56 16.10
N VAL A 113 -15.01 -0.03 17.29
CA VAL A 113 -16.08 -0.49 18.19
C VAL A 113 -17.20 0.53 18.13
N ARG A 114 -18.35 0.12 17.56
CA ARG A 114 -19.51 1.01 17.37
C ARG A 114 -19.15 2.30 16.61
N GLY A 115 -18.31 2.18 15.58
CA GLY A 115 -17.83 3.31 14.76
C GLY A 115 -16.79 4.21 15.44
N ARG A 116 -16.37 3.90 16.67
CA ARG A 116 -15.33 4.64 17.39
C ARG A 116 -14.06 3.81 17.50
N ARG A 117 -12.92 4.49 17.55
CA ARG A 117 -11.63 3.84 17.85
C ARG A 117 -11.39 3.87 19.36
N PRO A 118 -10.74 2.83 19.92
CA PRO A 118 -10.29 2.86 21.29
C PRO A 118 -9.45 4.10 21.60
N ALA A 119 -9.78 4.73 22.73
CA ALA A 119 -9.22 6.03 23.12
C ALA A 119 -8.04 5.87 24.07
N GLU A 120 -7.87 4.70 24.70
CA GLU A 120 -6.82 4.43 25.67
C GLU A 120 -5.88 3.31 25.19
N VAL A 121 -4.66 3.30 25.71
CA VAL A 121 -3.65 2.26 25.41
C VAL A 121 -4.11 0.90 25.92
N ASP A 122 -4.74 0.86 27.10
CA ASP A 122 -5.19 -0.37 27.74
C ASP A 122 -6.34 -1.05 26.98
N ASP A 123 -7.19 -0.28 26.28
CA ASP A 123 -8.23 -0.84 25.40
C ASP A 123 -7.61 -1.66 24.27
N TRP A 124 -6.52 -1.16 23.67
CA TRP A 124 -5.79 -1.86 22.62
C TRP A 124 -5.13 -3.13 23.14
N ARG A 125 -4.57 -3.08 24.35
CA ARG A 125 -4.00 -4.25 25.02
C ARG A 125 -5.06 -5.32 25.26
N PHE A 126 -6.26 -4.94 25.70
CA PHE A 126 -7.38 -5.86 25.86
C PHE A 126 -7.75 -6.56 24.54
N LEU A 127 -7.89 -5.78 23.46
CA LEU A 127 -8.23 -6.30 22.14
C LEU A 127 -7.15 -7.25 21.58
N TYR A 128 -5.87 -6.89 21.74
CA TYR A 128 -4.74 -7.75 21.37
C TYR A 128 -4.79 -9.09 22.12
N LEU A 129 -4.96 -9.05 23.44
CA LEU A 129 -5.05 -10.27 24.26
C LEU A 129 -6.26 -11.13 23.88
N ALA A 130 -7.40 -10.52 23.59
CA ALA A 130 -8.58 -11.24 23.11
C ALA A 130 -8.30 -11.94 21.77
N MET A 131 -7.64 -11.24 20.83
CA MET A 131 -7.26 -11.79 19.53
C MET A 131 -6.32 -12.98 19.67
N VAL A 132 -5.21 -12.83 20.41
CA VAL A 132 -4.22 -13.91 20.62
C VAL A 132 -4.85 -15.12 21.31
N ARG A 133 -5.76 -14.91 22.27
CA ARG A 133 -6.46 -16.01 22.95
C ARG A 133 -7.47 -16.72 22.06
N SER A 134 -8.07 -16.04 21.09
CA SER A 134 -9.07 -16.61 20.19
C SER A 134 -8.50 -17.52 19.10
N VAL A 135 -7.20 -17.40 18.83
CA VAL A 135 -6.49 -18.18 17.79
C VAL A 135 -5.78 -19.41 18.39
N ARG A 136 -5.89 -19.64 19.71
CA ARG A 136 -5.40 -20.85 20.37
C ARG A 136 -6.36 -22.02 20.26
#